data_AF-A0A4Q4KQH3-F1
#
_entry.id   AF-A0A4Q4KQH3-F1
#
_cell.length_a   1.000
_cell.length_b   1.000
_cell.length_c   1.000
_cell.angle_alpha   90.00
_cell.angle_beta   90.00
_cell.angle_gamma   90.00
#
_symmetry.space_group_name_H-M   'P 1'
#
loop_
_entity.id
_entity.type
_entity.pdbx_description
1 polymer ?
#
loop_
_entity_poly.entity_id
_entity_poly.type
_entity_poly.pdbx_seq_one_letter_code
_entity_poly.pdbx_strand_id
1 'polypeptide(L)'
;MSRIKSILASKVTRNIGKVIFILLWIIVITFSFNFITESLSNYFDPEPDWDKVGISTIGTVSSIKTGRPNYTDFTFEVNGEEYMAPSSFSPYGLTYTEKYEILYSKENYEKIKVIEWRPIILEDEEIDFLEIEAKVTKLINSNPFSLDSDFSGIRFEFNLNGKTVDKTQSLPPYFRELYPNIEKVKTCKVKYWKYDPQRAILLLDECR
;
A
#
# COMPACT_ATOMS: atom_id res chain seq x y z
N MET A 1 34.36 53.74 40.16
CA MET A 1 34.79 52.85 39.04
C MET A 1 34.10 51.48 39.00
N SER A 2 33.46 50.97 40.08
CA SER A 2 32.84 49.63 40.12
C SER A 2 31.51 49.48 39.34
N ARG A 3 30.63 50.50 39.34
CA ARG A 3 29.30 50.43 38.70
C ARG A 3 29.31 50.34 37.16
N ILE A 4 30.32 50.90 36.48
CA ILE A 4 30.38 50.90 35.01
C ILE A 4 30.74 49.51 34.47
N LYS A 5 31.60 48.75 35.16
CA LYS A 5 31.95 47.36 34.78
C LYS A 5 30.74 46.41 34.89
N SER A 6 29.88 46.60 35.90
CA SER A 6 28.67 45.80 36.09
C SER A 6 27.63 46.01 34.98
N ILE A 7 27.43 47.25 34.52
CA ILE A 7 26.46 47.58 33.46
C ILE A 7 26.95 47.07 32.09
N LEU A 8 28.25 47.16 31.79
CA LEU A 8 28.80 46.59 30.55
C LEU A 8 28.72 45.06 30.55
N ALA A 9 29.02 44.40 31.67
CA ALA A 9 28.93 42.93 31.76
C ALA A 9 27.50 42.41 31.56
N SER A 10 26.47 43.10 32.07
CA SER A 10 25.06 42.68 31.89
C SER A 10 24.53 42.91 30.47
N LYS A 11 25.04 43.94 29.77
CA LYS A 11 24.65 44.22 28.38
C LYS A 11 25.28 43.23 27.40
N VAL A 12 26.52 42.79 27.68
CA VAL A 12 27.22 41.77 26.89
C VAL A 12 26.57 40.39 27.06
N THR A 13 26.25 39.97 28.29
CA THR A 13 25.57 38.67 28.52
C THR A 13 24.16 38.62 27.91
N ARG A 14 23.42 39.73 27.92
CA ARG A 14 22.09 39.81 27.28
C ARG A 14 22.16 39.71 25.75
N ASN A 15 23.23 40.22 25.13
CA ASN A 15 23.45 40.09 23.69
C ASN A 15 23.93 38.69 23.31
N ILE A 16 24.78 38.05 24.12
CA ILE A 16 25.21 36.66 23.90
C ILE A 16 24.00 35.72 23.98
N GLY A 17 23.10 35.89 24.96
CA GLY A 17 21.88 35.09 25.04
C GLY A 17 20.96 35.21 23.81
N LYS A 18 20.83 36.41 23.24
CA LYS A 18 20.07 36.61 21.99
C LYS A 18 20.73 35.94 20.78
N VAL A 19 22.05 36.03 20.66
CA VAL A 19 22.80 35.40 19.58
C VAL A 19 22.67 33.88 19.66
N ILE A 20 22.80 33.29 20.84
CA ILE A 20 22.62 31.84 21.06
C ILE A 20 21.20 31.41 20.70
N PHE A 21 20.19 32.17 21.12
CA PHE A 21 18.79 31.88 20.79
C PHE A 21 18.53 31.90 19.28
N ILE A 22 19.05 32.90 18.56
CA ILE A 22 18.93 32.99 17.10
C ILE A 22 19.61 31.79 16.42
N LEU A 23 20.81 31.41 16.87
CA LEU A 23 21.53 30.27 16.32
C LEU A 23 20.77 28.94 16.53
N LEU A 24 20.17 28.74 17.70
CA LEU A 24 19.33 27.56 17.97
C LEU A 24 18.12 27.50 17.05
N TRP A 25 17.46 28.62 16.79
CA TRP A 25 16.34 28.67 15.84
C TRP A 25 16.76 28.38 14.40
N ILE A 26 17.92 28.89 13.97
CA ILE A 26 18.48 28.56 12.65
C ILE A 26 18.69 27.05 12.54
N ILE A 27 19.30 26.42 13.55
CA ILE A 27 19.54 24.97 13.57
C ILE A 27 18.22 24.20 13.45
N VAL A 28 17.21 24.55 14.25
CA VAL A 28 15.88 23.90 14.21
C VAL A 28 15.24 24.05 12.83
N ILE A 29 15.31 25.24 12.22
CA ILE A 29 14.77 25.47 10.87
C ILE A 29 15.51 24.64 9.83
N THR A 30 16.85 24.60 9.84
CA THR A 30 17.62 23.75 8.90
C THR A 30 17.33 22.26 9.09
N PHE A 31 17.17 21.80 10.33
CA PHE A 31 16.85 20.39 10.59
C PHE A 31 15.44 20.03 10.08
N SER A 32 14.49 20.94 10.29
CA SER A 32 13.12 20.79 9.80
C SER A 32 13.07 20.83 8.27
N PHE A 33 13.84 21.72 7.65
CA PHE A 33 13.92 21.84 6.20
C PHE A 33 14.53 20.58 5.57
N ASN A 34 15.64 20.07 6.11
CA ASN A 34 16.26 18.83 5.62
C ASN A 34 15.31 17.62 5.75
N PHE A 35 14.60 17.49 6.87
CA PHE A 35 13.61 16.44 7.07
C PHE A 35 12.45 16.53 6.06
N ILE A 36 11.98 17.74 5.76
CA ILE A 36 10.93 17.97 4.76
C ILE A 36 11.46 17.65 3.36
N THR A 37 12.67 18.08 2.99
CA THR A 37 13.22 17.81 1.66
C THR A 37 13.53 16.34 1.43
N GLU A 38 14.03 15.63 2.44
CA GLU A 38 14.29 14.19 2.37
C GLU A 38 12.96 13.42 2.20
N SER A 39 11.95 13.76 2.99
CA SER A 39 10.59 13.21 2.88
C SER A 39 9.94 13.50 1.52
N LEU A 40 10.12 14.71 0.98
CA LEU A 40 9.60 15.07 -0.35
C LEU A 40 10.41 14.41 -1.48
N SER A 41 11.73 14.29 -1.35
CA SER A 41 12.57 13.66 -2.39
C SER A 41 12.24 12.18 -2.59
N ASN A 42 11.96 11.46 -1.50
CA ASN A 42 11.49 10.07 -1.56
C ASN A 42 10.07 9.96 -2.16
N TYR A 43 9.29 11.04 -2.13
CA TYR A 43 7.92 11.09 -2.66
C TYR A 43 7.86 11.44 -4.15
N PHE A 44 8.88 12.13 -4.67
CA PHE A 44 8.92 12.63 -6.06
C PHE A 44 9.94 11.95 -6.96
N ASP A 45 10.65 10.93 -6.47
CA ASP A 45 11.56 10.17 -7.32
C ASP A 45 10.72 9.42 -8.38
N PRO A 46 10.87 9.75 -9.68
CA PRO A 46 10.02 9.23 -10.74
C PRO A 46 9.85 7.72 -10.64
N GLU A 47 8.63 7.24 -10.92
CA GLU A 47 8.40 5.81 -11.03
C GLU A 47 9.36 5.22 -12.06
N PRO A 48 10.09 4.15 -11.72
CA PRO A 48 10.94 3.48 -12.69
C PRO A 48 10.14 3.02 -13.89
N ASP A 49 10.75 3.01 -15.07
CA ASP A 49 10.18 2.35 -16.24
C ASP A 49 10.24 0.83 -16.03
N TRP A 50 9.21 0.31 -15.37
CA TRP A 50 9.15 -1.09 -14.92
C TRP A 50 9.26 -2.10 -16.07
N ASP A 51 8.92 -1.71 -17.30
CA ASP A 51 9.08 -2.57 -18.48
C ASP A 51 10.56 -2.76 -18.85
N LYS A 52 11.43 -1.82 -18.45
CA LYS A 52 12.88 -1.89 -18.70
C LYS A 52 13.68 -2.43 -17.53
N VAL A 53 13.31 -2.05 -16.31
CA VAL A 53 14.12 -2.34 -15.11
C VAL A 53 13.49 -3.37 -14.17
N GLY A 54 12.21 -3.67 -14.36
CA GLY A 54 11.46 -4.54 -13.48
C GLY A 54 11.89 -6.00 -13.63
N ILE A 55 12.16 -6.64 -12.50
CA ILE A 55 12.30 -8.09 -12.42
C ILE A 55 11.13 -8.63 -11.64
N SER A 56 10.43 -9.58 -12.25
CA SER A 56 9.28 -10.24 -11.65
C SER A 56 9.72 -11.30 -10.64
N THR A 57 9.06 -11.30 -9.50
CA THR A 57 9.18 -12.29 -8.43
C THR A 57 7.86 -12.40 -7.70
N ILE A 58 7.74 -13.38 -6.82
CA ILE A 58 6.59 -13.54 -5.93
C ILE A 58 6.94 -12.91 -4.59
N GLY A 59 6.06 -12.05 -4.09
CA GLY A 59 6.13 -11.54 -2.72
C GLY A 59 4.95 -12.00 -1.90
N THR A 60 5.18 -12.25 -0.62
CA THR A 60 4.14 -12.62 0.35
C THR A 60 3.86 -11.43 1.25
N VAL A 61 2.60 -11.09 1.51
CA VAL A 61 2.23 -10.02 2.45
C VAL A 61 2.73 -10.39 3.85
N SER A 62 3.69 -9.66 4.42
CA SER A 62 4.21 -9.90 5.77
C SER A 62 3.54 -9.02 6.84
N SER A 63 3.09 -7.82 6.46
CA SER A 63 2.45 -6.88 7.38
C SER A 63 1.49 -5.93 6.67
N ILE A 64 0.45 -5.51 7.39
CA ILE A 64 -0.58 -4.57 6.92
C ILE A 64 -0.62 -3.41 7.92
N LYS A 65 -0.27 -2.20 7.49
CA LYS A 65 -0.29 -1.00 8.33
C LYS A 65 -1.36 -0.03 7.84
N THR A 66 -2.46 0.05 8.60
CA THR A 66 -3.54 1.02 8.37
C THR A 66 -3.30 2.25 9.26
N GLY A 67 -2.59 3.26 8.74
CA GLY A 67 -2.22 4.45 9.52
C GLY A 67 -2.65 5.79 8.92
N ARG A 68 -3.04 5.81 7.64
CA ARG A 68 -3.38 7.04 6.91
C ARG A 68 -4.82 6.97 6.40
N PRO A 69 -5.56 8.10 6.37
CA PRO A 69 -6.87 8.13 5.72
C PRO A 69 -6.68 7.77 4.24
N ASN A 70 -7.33 6.70 3.79
CA ASN A 70 -7.36 6.22 2.39
C ASN A 70 -6.09 5.53 1.85
N TYR A 71 -5.09 5.24 2.69
CA TYR A 71 -3.93 4.46 2.27
C TYR A 71 -3.64 3.33 3.25
N THR A 72 -3.36 2.16 2.69
CA THR A 72 -2.79 1.04 3.44
C THR A 72 -1.37 0.83 2.96
N ASP A 73 -0.43 0.81 3.90
CA ASP A 73 0.93 0.40 3.59
C ASP A 73 1.02 -1.11 3.77
N PHE A 74 1.37 -1.82 2.71
CA PHE A 74 1.63 -3.25 2.74
C PHE A 74 3.13 -3.49 2.78
N THR A 75 3.54 -4.41 3.63
CA THR A 75 4.91 -4.94 3.62
C THR A 75 4.87 -6.31 2.97
N PHE A 76 5.79 -6.55 2.03
CA PHE A 76 5.95 -7.79 1.31
C PHE A 76 7.32 -8.37 1.59
N GLU A 77 7.37 -9.65 1.93
CA GLU A 77 8.60 -10.42 1.98
C GLU A 77 8.91 -10.96 0.57
N VAL A 78 10.10 -10.64 0.07
CA VAL A 78 10.63 -11.12 -1.21
C VAL A 78 12.05 -11.62 -0.96
N ASN A 79 12.28 -12.93 -1.12
CA ASN A 79 13.58 -13.57 -0.89
C ASN A 79 14.20 -13.27 0.49
N GLY A 80 13.36 -13.15 1.53
CA GLY A 80 13.79 -12.85 2.91
C GLY A 80 14.01 -11.36 3.23
N GLU A 81 13.82 -10.48 2.25
CA GLU A 81 13.88 -9.02 2.42
C GLU A 81 12.48 -8.42 2.45
N GLU A 82 12.27 -7.40 3.27
CA GLU A 82 10.98 -6.72 3.41
C GLU A 82 10.92 -5.44 2.56
N TYR A 83 9.84 -5.31 1.79
CA TYR A 83 9.58 -4.15 0.93
C TYR A 83 8.24 -3.54 1.27
N MET A 84 8.19 -2.22 1.39
CA MET A 84 6.93 -1.52 1.66
C MET A 84 6.39 -0.91 0.36
N ALA A 85 5.14 -1.19 0.05
CA ALA A 85 4.42 -0.55 -1.04
C ALA A 85 3.15 0.14 -0.51
N PRO A 86 2.93 1.41 -0.86
CA PRO A 86 1.65 2.04 -0.60
C PRO A 86 0.62 1.40 -1.55
N SER A 87 -0.57 1.20 -1.02
CA SER A 87 -1.72 0.78 -1.83
C SER A 87 -2.88 1.72 -1.61
N SER A 88 -3.45 2.16 -2.73
CA SER A 88 -4.74 2.84 -2.77
C SER A 88 -5.91 1.86 -2.57
N PHE A 89 -5.63 0.56 -2.48
CA PHE A 89 -6.64 -0.47 -2.35
C PHE A 89 -7.10 -0.64 -0.90
N SER A 90 -8.34 -1.11 -0.76
CA SER A 90 -8.93 -1.31 0.55
C SER A 90 -8.36 -2.57 1.21
N PRO A 91 -7.97 -2.54 2.50
CA PRO A 91 -7.43 -3.70 3.17
C PRO A 91 -8.48 -4.74 3.55
N TYR A 92 -9.76 -4.53 3.18
CA TYR A 92 -10.85 -5.41 3.58
C TYR A 92 -10.62 -6.82 3.06
N GLY A 93 -10.32 -7.69 4.02
CA GLY A 93 -10.14 -9.10 3.79
C GLY A 93 -8.83 -9.48 3.12
N LEU A 94 -7.77 -8.65 3.22
CA LEU A 94 -6.42 -9.09 2.91
C LEU A 94 -5.82 -9.88 4.09
N THR A 95 -4.88 -10.78 3.81
CA THR A 95 -4.24 -11.62 4.82
C THR A 95 -2.72 -11.74 4.59
N TYR A 96 -1.98 -12.01 5.67
CA TYR A 96 -0.51 -12.16 5.67
C TYR A 96 0.00 -13.41 4.94
N THR A 97 -0.87 -14.12 4.23
CA THR A 97 -0.53 -15.32 3.47
C THR A 97 -0.75 -15.11 1.97
N GLU A 98 -1.27 -13.94 1.57
CA GLU A 98 -1.46 -13.60 0.17
C GLU A 98 -0.13 -13.38 -0.54
N LYS A 99 -0.12 -13.82 -1.80
CA LYS A 99 1.03 -13.75 -2.67
C LYS A 99 0.66 -12.96 -3.90
N TYR A 100 1.58 -12.10 -4.34
CA TYR A 100 1.41 -11.26 -5.53
C TYR A 100 2.65 -11.31 -6.39
N GLU A 101 2.46 -11.00 -7.67
CA GLU A 101 3.57 -10.65 -8.55
C GLU A 101 4.11 -9.28 -8.11
N ILE A 102 5.41 -9.22 -7.87
CA ILE A 102 6.15 -8.01 -7.52
C ILE A 102 7.22 -7.77 -8.56
N LEU A 103 7.24 -6.55 -9.09
CA LEU A 103 8.35 -6.04 -9.90
C LEU A 103 9.27 -5.26 -8.97
N TYR A 104 10.55 -5.60 -8.94
CA TYR A 104 11.58 -4.84 -8.21
C TYR A 104 12.71 -4.45 -9.14
N SER A 105 13.43 -3.36 -8.81
CA SER A 105 14.59 -2.92 -9.59
C SER A 105 15.87 -3.48 -9.00
N LYS A 106 16.74 -4.06 -9.82
CA LYS A 106 18.11 -4.45 -9.41
C LYS A 106 19.01 -3.25 -9.09
N GLU A 107 18.67 -2.09 -9.63
CA GLU A 107 19.42 -0.85 -9.44
C GLU A 107 18.97 -0.11 -8.19
N ASN A 108 17.74 -0.34 -7.75
CA ASN A 108 17.16 0.21 -6.54
C ASN A 108 16.19 -0.78 -5.91
N TYR A 109 16.70 -1.63 -5.02
CA TYR A 109 15.90 -2.66 -4.35
C TYR A 109 14.80 -2.05 -3.47
N GLU A 110 14.98 -0.85 -2.92
CA GLU A 110 13.99 -0.20 -2.05
C GLU A 110 12.68 0.14 -2.77
N LYS A 111 12.68 0.13 -4.11
CA LYS A 111 11.48 0.35 -4.92
C LYS A 111 10.92 -0.97 -5.44
N ILE A 112 9.64 -1.18 -5.15
CA ILE A 112 8.83 -2.26 -5.72
C ILE A 112 7.55 -1.72 -6.35
N LYS A 113 7.00 -2.48 -7.30
CA LYS A 113 5.65 -2.33 -7.83
C LYS A 113 4.91 -3.65 -7.66
N VAL A 114 3.77 -3.59 -7.00
CA VAL A 114 2.92 -4.75 -6.74
C VAL A 114 1.84 -4.83 -7.82
N ILE A 115 1.65 -6.00 -8.41
CA ILE A 115 0.57 -6.27 -9.36
C ILE A 115 -0.65 -6.78 -8.58
N GLU A 116 -1.35 -5.85 -7.93
CA GLU A 116 -2.41 -6.14 -6.95
C GLU A 116 -3.62 -6.90 -7.53
N TRP A 117 -3.89 -6.77 -8.82
CA TRP A 117 -5.01 -7.45 -9.49
C TRP A 117 -4.71 -8.91 -9.84
N ARG A 118 -3.51 -9.40 -9.56
CA ARG A 118 -3.07 -10.77 -9.83
C ARG A 118 -2.59 -11.45 -8.53
N PRO A 119 -3.49 -11.84 -7.63
CA PRO A 119 -3.13 -12.73 -6.54
C PRO A 119 -2.66 -14.09 -7.10
N ILE A 120 -1.65 -14.68 -6.46
CA ILE A 120 -0.98 -15.90 -6.91
C ILE A 120 -1.30 -17.06 -5.97
N ILE A 121 -1.62 -18.19 -6.59
CA ILE A 121 -1.62 -19.52 -5.96
C ILE A 121 -0.42 -20.27 -6.53
N LEU A 122 0.45 -20.80 -5.67
CA LEU A 122 1.58 -21.61 -6.11
C LEU A 122 1.10 -23.01 -6.48
N GLU A 123 1.81 -23.67 -7.39
CA GLU A 123 1.44 -25.00 -7.89
C GLU A 123 1.36 -26.05 -6.76
N ASP A 124 2.25 -25.97 -5.77
CA ASP A 124 2.27 -26.84 -4.60
C ASP A 124 1.17 -26.54 -3.58
N GLU A 125 0.57 -25.35 -3.63
CA GLU A 125 -0.55 -24.96 -2.77
C GLU A 125 -1.92 -25.31 -3.37
N GLU A 126 -1.98 -25.50 -4.68
CA GLU A 126 -3.20 -25.68 -5.46
C GLU A 126 -4.11 -26.79 -4.90
N ILE A 127 -3.52 -27.88 -4.39
CA ILE A 127 -4.22 -29.01 -3.77
C ILE A 127 -5.01 -28.65 -2.50
N ASP A 128 -4.65 -27.53 -1.86
CA ASP A 128 -5.25 -27.05 -0.62
C ASP A 128 -6.27 -25.95 -0.85
N PHE A 129 -6.48 -25.53 -2.10
CA PHE A 129 -7.53 -24.60 -2.47
C PHE A 129 -8.83 -25.31 -2.80
N LEU A 130 -9.92 -24.75 -2.31
CA LEU A 130 -11.29 -25.23 -2.49
C LEU A 130 -12.13 -24.17 -3.20
N GLU A 131 -13.20 -24.59 -3.85
CA GLU A 131 -14.14 -23.69 -4.54
C GLU A 131 -15.48 -23.63 -3.80
N ILE A 132 -16.06 -22.43 -3.76
CA ILE A 132 -17.42 -22.19 -3.28
C ILE A 132 -18.05 -21.02 -4.03
N GLU A 133 -19.37 -20.87 -3.95
CA GLU A 133 -20.06 -19.69 -4.46
C GLU A 133 -19.85 -18.49 -3.52
N ALA A 134 -19.50 -17.35 -4.10
CA ALA A 134 -19.45 -16.05 -3.46
C ALA A 134 -20.48 -15.11 -4.07
N LYS A 135 -21.06 -14.27 -3.22
CA LYS A 135 -21.93 -13.18 -3.62
C LYS A 135 -21.09 -11.94 -3.88
N VAL A 136 -21.25 -11.34 -5.05
CA VAL A 136 -20.69 -10.02 -5.35
C VAL A 136 -21.52 -8.96 -4.64
N THR A 137 -20.89 -8.16 -3.78
CA THR A 137 -21.59 -7.18 -2.94
C THR A 137 -21.40 -5.75 -3.42
N LYS A 138 -20.25 -5.42 -4.01
CA LYS A 138 -19.97 -4.06 -4.48
C LYS A 138 -18.85 -4.01 -5.51
N LEU A 139 -18.98 -3.17 -6.53
CA LEU A 139 -17.86 -2.70 -7.33
C LEU A 139 -17.28 -1.42 -6.72
N ILE A 140 -15.95 -1.36 -6.59
CA ILE A 140 -15.23 -0.26 -5.96
C ILE A 140 -14.62 0.62 -7.03
N ASN A 141 -14.95 1.92 -7.00
CA ASN A 141 -14.38 2.92 -7.89
C ASN A 141 -13.18 3.60 -7.19
N SER A 142 -12.02 3.63 -7.85
CA SER A 142 -10.81 4.31 -7.36
C SER A 142 -10.94 5.83 -7.32
N ASN A 143 -11.77 6.40 -8.20
CA ASN A 143 -12.02 7.83 -8.26
C ASN A 143 -13.54 8.10 -8.31
N PRO A 144 -14.19 8.33 -7.15
CA PRO A 144 -15.62 8.60 -7.11
C PRO A 144 -16.01 9.92 -7.79
N PHE A 145 -15.05 10.75 -8.18
CA PHE A 145 -15.25 12.02 -8.89
C PHE A 145 -15.00 11.91 -10.40
N SER A 146 -14.51 10.77 -10.90
CA SER A 146 -14.42 10.52 -12.33
C SER A 146 -15.82 10.20 -12.88
N LEU A 147 -16.17 10.83 -14.01
CA LEU A 147 -17.37 10.47 -14.78
C LEU A 147 -17.20 9.10 -15.44
N ASP A 148 -15.95 8.71 -15.69
CA ASP A 148 -15.61 7.36 -16.09
C ASP A 148 -15.62 6.47 -14.84
N SER A 149 -16.43 5.43 -14.90
CA SER A 149 -16.62 4.46 -13.82
C SER A 149 -15.41 3.53 -13.74
N ASP A 150 -14.26 4.08 -13.36
CA ASP A 150 -13.00 3.36 -13.22
C ASP A 150 -13.04 2.50 -11.96
N PHE A 151 -13.69 1.34 -12.08
CA PHE A 151 -13.69 0.37 -11.00
C PHE A 151 -12.28 -0.21 -10.83
N SER A 152 -11.73 -0.05 -9.64
CA SER A 152 -10.42 -0.59 -9.26
C SER A 152 -10.53 -1.92 -8.52
N GLY A 153 -11.73 -2.32 -8.10
CA GLY A 153 -11.93 -3.55 -7.34
C GLY A 153 -13.35 -4.08 -7.28
N ILE A 154 -13.47 -5.29 -6.76
CA ILE A 154 -14.73 -5.99 -6.50
C ILE A 154 -14.72 -6.50 -5.05
N ARG A 155 -15.78 -6.21 -4.30
CA ARG A 155 -16.04 -6.77 -2.98
C ARG A 155 -17.01 -7.93 -3.12
N PHE A 156 -16.71 -9.02 -2.44
CA PHE A 156 -17.50 -10.23 -2.44
C PHE A 156 -17.49 -10.89 -1.06
N GLU A 157 -18.51 -11.70 -0.82
CA GLU A 157 -18.71 -12.40 0.44
C GLU A 157 -19.08 -13.86 0.18
N PHE A 158 -18.58 -14.78 1.01
CA PHE A 158 -18.96 -16.19 0.97
C PHE A 158 -19.08 -16.76 2.39
N ASN A 159 -19.86 -17.82 2.56
CA ASN A 159 -20.11 -18.42 3.86
C ASN A 159 -19.36 -19.73 4.02
N LEU A 160 -18.57 -19.86 5.09
CA LEU A 160 -17.92 -21.09 5.49
C LEU A 160 -18.34 -21.47 6.90
N ASN A 161 -18.98 -22.63 7.04
CA ASN A 161 -19.38 -23.17 8.34
C ASN A 161 -20.16 -22.15 9.21
N GLY A 162 -21.05 -21.37 8.59
CA GLY A 162 -21.85 -20.34 9.25
C GLY A 162 -21.13 -19.00 9.47
N LYS A 163 -19.86 -18.87 9.09
CA LYS A 163 -19.10 -17.61 9.16
C LYS A 163 -19.02 -16.95 7.78
N THR A 164 -19.32 -15.67 7.72
CA THR A 164 -19.13 -14.87 6.50
C THR A 164 -17.67 -14.43 6.40
N VAL A 165 -17.05 -14.74 5.26
CA VAL A 165 -15.77 -14.17 4.84
C VAL A 165 -16.09 -13.07 3.84
N ASP A 166 -15.48 -11.91 4.04
CA ASP A 166 -15.64 -10.72 3.20
C ASP A 166 -14.28 -10.31 2.68
N LYS A 167 -14.18 -10.05 1.38
CA LYS A 167 -12.93 -9.75 0.72
C LYS A 167 -13.11 -8.78 -0.42
N THR A 168 -12.08 -7.98 -0.64
CA THR A 168 -11.93 -7.17 -1.83
C THR A 168 -10.81 -7.72 -2.71
N GLN A 169 -11.04 -7.77 -4.02
CA GLN A 169 -10.05 -8.11 -5.04
C GLN A 169 -9.89 -6.98 -6.04
N SER A 170 -8.65 -6.59 -6.34
CA SER A 170 -8.36 -5.58 -7.36
C SER A 170 -8.69 -6.11 -8.76
N LEU A 171 -9.17 -5.23 -9.62
CA LEU A 171 -9.48 -5.54 -11.02
C LEU A 171 -8.33 -5.11 -11.95
N PRO A 172 -8.07 -5.84 -13.05
CA PRO A 172 -7.06 -5.42 -14.02
C PRO A 172 -7.47 -4.13 -14.73
N PRO A 173 -6.52 -3.31 -15.25
CA PRO A 173 -6.81 -2.06 -15.94
C PRO A 173 -7.81 -2.18 -17.11
N TYR A 174 -7.84 -3.34 -17.79
CA TYR A 174 -8.71 -3.61 -18.94
C TYR A 174 -9.90 -4.53 -18.61
N PHE A 175 -10.31 -4.64 -17.33
CA PHE A 175 -11.31 -5.61 -16.90
C PHE A 175 -12.66 -5.46 -17.63
N ARG A 176 -13.02 -4.26 -18.10
CA ARG A 176 -14.30 -4.01 -18.80
C ARG A 176 -14.35 -4.64 -20.18
N GLU A 177 -13.22 -4.68 -20.86
CA GLU A 177 -13.10 -5.34 -22.16
C GLU A 177 -13.20 -6.86 -22.00
N LEU A 178 -12.61 -7.38 -20.91
CA LEU A 178 -12.62 -8.82 -20.58
C LEU A 178 -13.97 -9.27 -20.01
N TYR A 179 -14.61 -8.46 -19.17
CA TYR A 179 -15.80 -8.79 -18.39
C TYR A 179 -16.87 -7.68 -18.49
N PRO A 180 -17.45 -7.44 -19.69
CA PRO A 180 -18.34 -6.30 -19.94
C PRO A 180 -19.65 -6.32 -19.13
N ASN A 181 -20.03 -7.48 -18.57
CA ASN A 181 -21.27 -7.63 -17.80
C ASN A 181 -21.04 -7.75 -16.28
N ILE A 182 -19.83 -7.52 -15.77
CA ILE A 182 -19.49 -7.70 -14.35
C ILE A 182 -20.37 -6.85 -13.41
N GLU A 183 -20.87 -5.71 -13.88
CA GLU A 183 -21.79 -4.84 -13.11
C GLU A 183 -23.16 -5.48 -12.84
N LYS A 184 -23.56 -6.49 -13.62
CA LYS A 184 -24.83 -7.21 -13.49
C LYS A 184 -24.70 -8.52 -12.72
N VAL A 185 -23.47 -8.97 -12.51
CA VAL A 185 -23.15 -10.23 -11.83
C VAL A 185 -23.57 -10.15 -10.37
N LYS A 186 -24.15 -11.24 -9.88
CA LYS A 186 -24.55 -11.34 -8.46
C LYS A 186 -23.76 -12.40 -7.73
N THR A 187 -23.27 -13.41 -8.44
CA THR A 187 -22.56 -14.54 -7.86
C THR A 187 -21.41 -14.96 -8.75
N CYS A 188 -20.27 -15.30 -8.16
CA CYS A 188 -19.17 -15.95 -8.87
C CYS A 188 -18.66 -17.12 -8.04
N LYS A 189 -17.90 -18.01 -8.67
CA LYS A 189 -17.06 -18.90 -7.86
C LYS A 189 -15.91 -18.12 -7.24
N VAL A 190 -15.56 -18.52 -6.03
CA VAL A 190 -14.34 -18.11 -5.35
C VAL A 190 -13.53 -19.35 -5.04
N LYS A 191 -12.22 -19.24 -5.25
CA LYS A 191 -11.24 -20.23 -4.85
C LYS A 191 -10.54 -19.76 -3.59
N TYR A 192 -10.57 -20.51 -2.50
CA TYR A 192 -10.01 -20.10 -1.20
C TYR A 192 -9.10 -21.17 -0.60
N TRP A 193 -8.11 -20.74 0.18
CA TRP A 193 -7.18 -21.66 0.83
C TRP A 193 -7.81 -22.28 2.08
N LYS A 194 -7.79 -23.61 2.21
CA LYS A 194 -8.50 -24.30 3.30
C LYS A 194 -7.98 -23.96 4.71
N TYR A 195 -6.74 -23.51 4.83
CA TYR A 195 -6.13 -23.13 6.11
C TYR A 195 -6.31 -21.66 6.48
N ASP A 196 -6.52 -20.80 5.47
CA ASP A 196 -6.79 -19.38 5.65
C ASP A 196 -7.79 -18.92 4.57
N PRO A 197 -9.10 -19.01 4.84
CA PRO A 197 -10.11 -18.62 3.87
C PRO A 197 -10.08 -17.15 3.48
N GLN A 198 -9.37 -16.29 4.22
CA GLN A 198 -9.19 -14.91 3.84
C GLN A 198 -8.27 -14.79 2.61
N ARG A 199 -7.44 -15.80 2.36
CA ARG A 199 -6.71 -16.00 1.10
C ARG A 199 -7.65 -16.63 0.06
N ALA A 200 -8.39 -15.79 -0.62
CA ALA A 200 -9.39 -16.19 -1.59
C ALA A 200 -9.34 -15.34 -2.87
N ILE A 201 -9.62 -15.95 -4.01
CA ILE A 201 -9.59 -15.31 -5.33
C ILE A 201 -10.95 -15.53 -5.99
N LEU A 202 -11.61 -14.44 -6.34
CA LEU A 202 -12.83 -14.46 -7.13
C LEU A 202 -12.48 -14.82 -8.58
N LEU A 203 -13.11 -15.87 -9.09
CA LEU A 203 -12.91 -16.36 -10.45
C LEU A 203 -13.84 -15.59 -11.39
N LEU A 204 -13.33 -14.53 -12.01
CA LEU A 204 -14.13 -13.61 -12.83
C LEU A 204 -14.76 -14.29 -14.06
N ASP A 205 -14.08 -15.28 -14.64
CA ASP A 205 -14.60 -16.10 -15.74
C ASP A 205 -15.78 -17.00 -15.34
N GLU A 206 -15.98 -17.23 -14.04
CA GLU A 206 -17.05 -18.07 -13.48
C GLU A 206 -18.15 -17.26 -12.79
N CYS A 207 -18.29 -16.00 -13.16
CA CYS A 207 -19.34 -15.10 -12.71
C CYS A 207 -20.66 -15.30 -13.48
N ARG A 208 -21.78 -15.27 -12.76
CA ARG A 208 -23.16 -15.43 -13.28
C ARG A 208 -24.12 -14.35 -12.75
#